data_AF-B4IK86-F1
#
_entry.id   AF-B4IK86-F1
#
_cell.length_a   1.000
_cell.length_b   1.000
_cell.length_c   1.000
_cell.angle_alpha   90.00
_cell.angle_beta   90.00
_cell.angle_gamma   90.00
#
_symmetry.space_group_name_H-M   'P 1'
#
loop_
_entity.id
_entity.type
_entity.pdbx_description
1 polymer ?
#
loop_
_entity_poly.entity_id
_entity_poly.type
_entity_poly.pdbx_seq_one_letter_code
_entity_poly.pdbx_strand_id
1 'polypeptide(L)'
;MAEENQAVDNGLPCNAYLDTRLQEDESIQRILKTFYSSIELLEADTEALALQAERTVNTNDQIKLDSYLVYLNSTLFFIYLKLQGEDVSNHAVMHDLRRARDLLARDKEINEALAAPRLDMPPAKRFIAAGTHTRFVDMNGVMVTVKQYIKSNEAAPK
;
A
#
# COMPACT_ATOMS: atom_id res chain seq x y z
N MET A 1 50.05 1.19 -18.18
CA MET A 1 49.18 2.24 -18.73
C MET A 1 47.77 1.70 -18.60
N ALA A 2 47.02 2.17 -17.60
CA ALA A 2 45.62 1.79 -17.45
C ALA A 2 44.84 2.71 -18.39
N GLU A 3 44.23 2.12 -19.41
CA GLU A 3 43.28 2.82 -20.28
C GLU A 3 42.05 3.16 -19.43
N GLU A 4 41.97 4.43 -19.06
CA GLU A 4 40.80 5.06 -18.49
C GLU A 4 39.73 5.04 -19.60
N ASN A 5 38.82 4.07 -19.54
CA ASN A 5 37.65 4.00 -20.40
C ASN A 5 36.81 5.26 -20.19
N GLN A 6 37.07 6.30 -20.98
CA GLN A 6 36.16 7.43 -21.15
C GLN A 6 34.86 6.84 -21.67
N ALA A 7 33.86 6.75 -20.78
CA ALA A 7 32.48 6.56 -21.19
C ALA A 7 32.18 7.68 -22.18
N VAL A 8 32.09 7.32 -23.46
CA VAL A 8 31.64 8.24 -24.49
C VAL A 8 30.27 8.71 -24.03
N ASP A 9 30.15 10.00 -23.69
CA ASP A 9 28.88 10.66 -23.39
C ASP A 9 28.12 10.73 -24.72
N ASN A 10 27.63 9.56 -25.13
CA ASN A 10 26.66 9.41 -26.19
C ASN A 10 25.43 10.10 -25.62
N GLY A 11 25.25 11.37 -25.99
CA GLY A 11 24.10 12.15 -25.54
C GLY A 11 22.80 11.37 -25.73
N LEU A 12 21.79 11.71 -24.93
CA LEU A 12 20.50 11.03 -24.91
C LEU A 12 20.01 10.69 -26.33
N PRO A 13 19.47 9.47 -26.57
CA PRO A 13 19.05 9.05 -27.90
C PRO A 13 17.96 9.96 -28.50
N CYS A 14 17.20 10.69 -27.67
CA CYS A 14 16.24 11.69 -28.12
C CYS A 14 16.85 13.01 -28.61
N ASN A 15 18.13 13.29 -28.34
CA ASN A 15 18.76 14.54 -28.77
C ASN A 15 18.70 14.73 -30.28
N ALA A 16 18.72 13.64 -31.06
CA ALA A 16 18.55 13.69 -32.52
C ALA A 16 17.22 14.29 -32.99
N TYR A 17 16.18 14.28 -32.14
CA TYR A 17 14.83 14.76 -32.46
C TYR A 17 14.48 16.09 -31.80
N LEU A 18 15.38 16.65 -30.98
CA LEU A 18 15.17 17.91 -30.27
C LEU A 18 15.70 19.08 -31.08
N ASP A 19 14.97 20.20 -31.06
CA ASP A 19 15.48 21.48 -31.54
C ASP A 19 16.72 21.89 -30.73
N THR A 20 17.68 22.57 -31.38
CA THR A 20 18.93 23.04 -30.76
C THR A 20 18.71 23.85 -29.47
N ARG A 21 17.64 24.66 -29.43
CA ARG A 21 17.26 25.42 -28.21
C ARG A 21 16.86 24.53 -27.03
N LEU A 22 16.22 23.39 -27.30
CA LEU A 22 15.80 22.41 -26.28
C LEU A 22 16.96 21.49 -25.88
N GLN A 23 17.94 21.31 -26.75
CA GLN A 23 19.19 20.61 -26.44
C GLN A 23 20.03 21.40 -25.44
N GLU A 24 20.06 22.72 -25.56
CA GLU A 24 20.83 23.62 -24.68
C GLU A 24 20.12 23.88 -23.33
N ASP A 25 18.83 23.60 -23.20
CA ASP A 25 18.08 23.80 -21.96
C ASP A 25 18.43 22.73 -20.92
N GLU A 26 19.24 23.11 -19.92
CA GLU A 26 19.65 22.22 -18.84
C GLU A 26 18.48 21.62 -18.04
N SER A 27 17.37 22.36 -17.88
CA SER A 27 16.24 21.90 -17.09
C SER A 27 15.51 20.75 -17.79
N ILE A 28 15.28 20.89 -19.10
CA ILE A 28 14.66 19.88 -19.94
C ILE A 28 15.57 18.66 -20.05
N GLN A 29 16.87 18.88 -20.27
CA GLN A 29 17.85 17.80 -20.35
C GLN A 29 17.91 16.99 -19.06
N ARG A 30 17.84 17.61 -17.88
CA ARG A 30 17.78 16.87 -16.60
C ARG A 30 16.51 16.02 -16.49
N ILE A 31 15.36 16.55 -16.89
CA ILE A 31 14.09 15.80 -16.89
C ILE A 31 14.19 14.60 -17.82
N LEU A 32 14.68 14.80 -19.04
CA LEU A 32 14.86 13.73 -20.01
C LEU A 32 15.84 12.66 -19.51
N LYS A 33 17.00 13.05 -18.97
CA LYS A 33 17.95 12.09 -18.38
C LYS A 33 17.29 11.24 -17.30
N THR A 34 16.58 11.90 -16.39
CA THR A 34 15.86 11.20 -15.29
C THR A 34 14.81 10.23 -15.83
N PHE A 35 14.05 10.67 -16.83
CA PHE A 35 13.01 9.85 -17.46
C PHE A 35 13.59 8.62 -18.16
N TYR A 36 14.65 8.78 -18.96
CA TYR A 36 15.32 7.66 -19.63
C TYR A 36 15.93 6.67 -18.63
N SER A 37 16.64 7.15 -17.60
CA SER A 37 17.18 6.27 -16.56
C SER A 37 16.08 5.51 -15.81
N SER A 38 14.89 6.12 -15.65
CA SER A 38 13.74 5.42 -15.05
C SER A 38 13.19 4.32 -15.96
N ILE A 39 13.21 4.51 -17.28
CA ILE A 39 12.79 3.49 -18.26
C ILE A 39 13.79 2.33 -18.28
N GLU A 40 15.08 2.60 -18.29
CA GLU A 40 16.13 1.56 -18.27
C GLU A 40 16.02 0.69 -17.02
N LEU A 41 15.77 1.31 -15.86
CA LEU A 41 15.58 0.60 -14.61
C LEU A 41 14.30 -0.25 -14.63
N LEU A 42 13.22 0.29 -15.19
CA LEU A 42 11.97 -0.44 -15.35
C LEU A 42 12.12 -1.64 -16.30
N GLU A 43 12.85 -1.49 -17.40
CA GLU A 43 13.10 -2.57 -18.36
C GLU A 43 13.82 -3.73 -17.68
N ALA A 44 14.89 -3.44 -16.94
CA ALA A 44 15.62 -4.44 -16.15
C ALA A 44 14.73 -5.17 -15.14
N ASP A 45 13.85 -4.45 -14.44
CA ASP A 45 12.90 -5.05 -13.49
C ASP A 45 11.88 -5.96 -14.21
N THR A 46 11.39 -5.56 -15.39
CA THR A 46 10.46 -6.38 -16.17
C THR A 46 11.10 -7.64 -16.74
N GLU A 47 12.36 -7.59 -17.16
CA GLU A 47 13.13 -8.76 -17.57
C GLU A 47 13.34 -9.72 -16.40
N ALA A 48 13.70 -9.20 -15.22
CA ALA A 48 13.84 -10.00 -14.01
C ALA A 48 12.52 -10.69 -13.62
N LEU A 49 11.38 -10.02 -13.79
CA LEU A 49 10.05 -10.60 -13.58
C LEU A 49 9.75 -11.72 -14.59
N ALA A 50 10.07 -11.53 -15.87
CA ALA A 50 9.86 -12.54 -16.91
C ALA A 50 10.64 -13.85 -16.61
N LEU A 51 11.87 -13.73 -16.11
CA LEU A 51 12.68 -14.88 -15.68
C LEU A 51 12.10 -15.63 -14.47
N GLN A 52 11.27 -14.98 -13.67
CA GLN A 52 10.64 -15.57 -12.48
C GLN A 52 9.25 -16.16 -12.75
N ALA A 53 8.68 -15.98 -13.95
CA ALA A 53 7.33 -16.40 -14.30
C ALA A 53 7.09 -17.92 -14.16
N GLU A 54 8.15 -18.74 -14.23
CA GLU A 54 8.06 -20.21 -14.12
C GLU A 54 8.13 -20.74 -12.68
N ARG A 55 8.37 -19.88 -11.68
CA ARG A 55 8.45 -20.32 -10.28
C ARG A 55 7.07 -20.54 -9.69
N THR A 56 6.91 -21.63 -8.94
CA THR A 56 5.72 -21.88 -8.13
C THR A 56 5.72 -20.95 -6.93
N VAL A 57 5.00 -19.83 -7.07
CA VAL A 57 4.79 -18.85 -6.02
C VAL A 57 3.56 -19.26 -5.19
N ASN A 58 3.53 -18.93 -3.90
CA ASN A 58 2.34 -19.14 -3.07
C ASN A 58 1.15 -18.34 -3.63
N THR A 59 -0.08 -18.85 -3.51
CA THR A 59 -1.28 -18.20 -4.05
C THR A 59 -1.43 -16.75 -3.59
N ASN A 60 -1.08 -16.43 -2.35
CA ASN A 60 -1.15 -15.06 -1.84
C ASN A 60 -0.15 -14.13 -2.55
N ASP A 61 1.09 -14.58 -2.69
CA ASP A 61 2.15 -13.82 -3.35
C ASP A 61 1.89 -13.68 -4.86
N GLN A 62 1.24 -14.68 -5.48
CA GLN A 62 0.78 -14.62 -6.86
C GLN A 62 -0.32 -13.56 -7.03
N ILE A 63 -1.33 -13.53 -6.14
CA ILE A 63 -2.39 -12.50 -6.19
C ILE A 63 -1.80 -11.10 -6.04
N LYS A 64 -0.80 -10.92 -5.17
CA LYS A 64 -0.09 -9.64 -5.01
C LYS A 64 0.62 -9.26 -6.31
N LEU A 65 1.40 -10.18 -6.86
CA LEU A 65 2.12 -9.96 -8.11
C LEU A 65 1.16 -9.58 -9.24
N ASP A 66 0.09 -10.34 -9.44
CA ASP A 66 -0.93 -10.05 -10.47
C ASP A 66 -1.57 -8.67 -10.28
N SER A 67 -1.88 -8.30 -9.02
CA SER A 67 -2.43 -6.98 -8.70
C SER A 67 -1.45 -5.85 -9.04
N TYR A 68 -0.16 -6.05 -8.76
CA TYR A 68 0.89 -5.10 -9.14
C TYR A 68 1.07 -5.02 -10.66
N LEU A 69 1.05 -6.13 -11.38
CA LEU A 69 1.19 -6.16 -12.85
C LEU A 69 0.04 -5.42 -13.54
N VAL A 70 -1.20 -5.58 -13.05
CA VAL A 70 -2.36 -4.82 -13.57
C VAL A 70 -2.19 -3.32 -13.35
N TYR A 71 -1.73 -2.91 -12.16
CA TYR A 71 -1.44 -1.51 -11.87
C TYR A 71 -0.33 -0.95 -12.74
N LEU A 72 0.77 -1.71 -12.91
CA LEU A 72 1.90 -1.34 -13.74
C LEU A 72 1.47 -1.14 -15.20
N ASN A 73 0.79 -2.13 -15.79
CA ASN A 73 0.34 -2.07 -17.18
C ASN A 73 -0.58 -0.86 -17.44
N SER A 74 -1.55 -0.63 -16.54
CA SER A 74 -2.48 0.51 -16.64
C SER A 74 -1.74 1.86 -16.54
N THR A 75 -0.71 1.93 -15.68
CA THR A 75 0.11 3.13 -15.49
C THR A 75 1.01 3.40 -16.69
N LEU A 76 1.65 2.37 -17.25
CA LEU A 76 2.47 2.52 -18.45
C LEU A 76 1.64 2.96 -19.65
N PHE A 77 0.43 2.41 -19.79
CA PHE A 77 -0.49 2.85 -20.83
C PHE A 77 -0.95 4.30 -20.62
N PHE A 78 -1.22 4.72 -19.38
CA PHE A 78 -1.50 6.13 -19.07
C PHE A 78 -0.33 7.05 -19.44
N ILE A 79 0.90 6.67 -19.09
CA ILE A 79 2.12 7.43 -19.43
C ILE A 79 2.27 7.54 -20.94
N TYR A 80 2.05 6.45 -21.67
CA TYR A 80 2.08 6.42 -23.13
C TYR A 80 1.10 7.43 -23.75
N LEU A 81 -0.16 7.45 -23.31
CA LEU A 81 -1.16 8.40 -23.80
C LEU A 81 -0.75 9.86 -23.51
N LYS A 82 -0.17 10.10 -22.33
CA LYS A 82 0.37 11.43 -21.98
C LYS A 82 1.52 11.85 -22.87
N LEU A 83 2.42 10.94 -23.24
CA LEU A 83 3.53 11.21 -24.16
C LEU A 83 3.05 11.51 -25.58
N GLN A 84 1.93 10.92 -26.00
CA GLN A 84 1.28 11.25 -27.28
C GLN A 84 0.51 12.57 -27.27
N GLY A 85 0.35 13.19 -26.09
CA GLY A 85 -0.42 14.43 -25.94
C GLY A 85 -1.92 14.23 -25.97
N GLU A 86 -2.43 13.00 -25.75
CA GLU A 86 -3.86 12.73 -25.70
C GLU A 86 -4.49 13.24 -24.38
N ASP A 87 -5.75 13.69 -24.46
CA ASP A 87 -6.52 14.03 -23.27
C ASP A 87 -7.06 12.77 -22.58
N VAL A 88 -6.43 12.46 -21.45
CA VAL A 88 -6.73 11.26 -20.67
C VAL A 88 -7.93 11.44 -19.73
N SER A 89 -8.50 12.65 -19.63
CA SER A 89 -9.55 12.98 -18.65
C SER A 89 -10.82 12.13 -18.81
N ASN A 90 -11.20 11.83 -20.06
CA ASN A 90 -12.35 11.00 -20.41
C ASN A 90 -11.96 9.60 -20.91
N HIS A 91 -10.67 9.24 -20.80
CA HIS A 91 -10.17 7.98 -21.33
C HIS A 91 -10.43 6.81 -20.36
N ALA A 92 -10.76 5.62 -20.89
CA ALA A 92 -11.08 4.43 -20.10
C ALA A 92 -9.96 4.02 -19.13
N VAL A 93 -8.71 4.32 -19.47
CA VAL A 93 -7.52 4.07 -18.64
C VAL A 93 -7.63 4.66 -17.23
N MET A 94 -8.34 5.78 -17.05
CA MET A 94 -8.53 6.39 -15.73
C MET A 94 -9.38 5.53 -14.81
N HIS A 95 -10.36 4.83 -15.38
CA HIS A 95 -11.16 3.87 -14.65
C HIS A 95 -10.34 2.63 -14.29
N ASP A 96 -9.51 2.13 -15.20
CA ASP A 96 -8.65 0.97 -14.95
C ASP A 96 -7.58 1.26 -13.90
N LEU A 97 -6.97 2.46 -13.94
CA LEU A 97 -6.07 2.96 -12.90
C LEU A 97 -6.75 3.05 -11.53
N ARG A 98 -7.97 3.60 -11.48
CA ARG A 98 -8.73 3.67 -10.23
C ARG A 98 -8.99 2.28 -9.66
N ARG A 99 -9.44 1.36 -10.51
CA ARG A 99 -9.70 -0.05 -10.13
C ARG A 99 -8.44 -0.72 -9.59
N ALA A 100 -7.31 -0.58 -10.30
CA ALA A 100 -6.04 -1.17 -9.87
C ALA A 100 -5.56 -0.58 -8.53
N ARG A 101 -5.71 0.74 -8.34
CA ARG A 101 -5.40 1.40 -7.08
C ARG A 101 -6.29 0.91 -5.93
N ASP A 102 -7.57 0.72 -6.18
CA ASP A 102 -8.52 0.23 -5.17
C ASP A 102 -8.20 -1.22 -4.76
N LEU A 103 -7.71 -2.06 -5.68
CA LEU A 103 -7.21 -3.40 -5.36
C LEU A 103 -5.98 -3.35 -4.44
N LEU A 104 -5.00 -2.50 -4.74
CA LEU A 104 -3.81 -2.32 -3.89
C LEU A 104 -4.15 -1.74 -2.51
N ALA A 105 -5.11 -0.81 -2.44
CA ALA A 105 -5.60 -0.26 -1.18
C ALA A 105 -6.23 -1.32 -0.29
N ARG A 106 -7.03 -2.23 -0.88
CA ARG A 106 -7.62 -3.36 -0.14
C ARG A 106 -6.56 -4.34 0.38
N ASP A 107 -5.53 -4.66 -0.41
CA ASP A 107 -4.44 -5.51 0.06
C ASP A 107 -3.73 -4.87 1.27
N LYS A 108 -3.48 -3.56 1.20
CA LYS A 108 -2.93 -2.79 2.32
C LYS A 108 -3.82 -2.87 3.57
N GLU A 109 -5.13 -2.63 3.44
CA GLU A 109 -6.08 -2.72 4.54
C GLU A 109 -6.09 -4.12 5.19
N ILE A 110 -6.04 -5.18 4.37
CA ILE A 110 -5.96 -6.56 4.85
C ILE A 110 -4.66 -6.78 5.64
N ASN A 111 -3.52 -6.35 5.10
CA ASN A 111 -2.22 -6.51 5.75
C ASN A 111 -2.14 -5.72 7.07
N GLU A 112 -2.70 -4.51 7.12
CA GLU A 112 -2.81 -3.71 8.35
C GLU A 112 -3.72 -4.38 9.39
N ALA A 113 -4.86 -4.93 8.97
CA ALA A 113 -5.76 -5.68 9.85
C ALA A 113 -5.14 -6.99 10.38
N LEU A 114 -4.27 -7.63 9.60
CA LEU A 114 -3.49 -8.80 10.04
C LEU A 114 -2.40 -8.41 11.04
N ALA A 115 -1.75 -7.26 10.86
CA ALA A 115 -0.71 -6.75 11.75
C ALA A 115 -1.26 -6.11 13.04
N ALA A 116 -2.53 -5.71 13.05
CA ALA A 116 -3.16 -5.06 14.19
C ALA A 116 -3.15 -5.96 15.46
N PRO A 117 -2.87 -5.40 16.65
CA PRO A 117 -2.88 -6.15 17.90
C PRO A 117 -4.28 -6.68 18.18
N ARG A 118 -4.40 -8.00 18.37
CA ARG A 118 -5.68 -8.66 18.67
C ARG A 118 -5.85 -8.81 20.17
N LEU A 119 -7.06 -8.54 20.66
CA LEU A 119 -7.40 -8.79 22.06
C LEU A 119 -7.40 -10.29 22.34
N ASP A 120 -6.68 -10.71 23.37
CA ASP A 120 -6.74 -12.09 23.85
C ASP A 120 -8.10 -12.35 24.52
N MET A 121 -8.98 -13.06 23.81
CA MET A 121 -10.37 -13.28 24.20
C MET A 121 -10.51 -14.06 25.52
N PRO A 122 -9.76 -15.15 25.78
CA PRO A 122 -9.81 -15.85 27.07
C PRO A 122 -9.61 -14.96 28.32
N PRO A 123 -8.51 -14.20 28.48
CA PRO A 123 -8.35 -13.30 29.63
C PRO A 123 -9.34 -12.15 29.60
N ALA A 124 -9.67 -11.57 28.44
CA ALA A 124 -10.68 -10.52 28.34
C ALA A 124 -12.04 -10.99 28.89
N LYS A 125 -12.47 -12.22 28.56
CA LYS A 125 -13.70 -12.81 29.11
C LYS A 125 -13.63 -12.95 30.63
N ARG A 126 -12.48 -13.34 31.19
CA ARG A 126 -12.29 -13.43 32.64
C ARG A 126 -12.41 -12.06 33.31
N PHE A 127 -11.80 -11.03 32.74
CA PHE A 127 -11.90 -9.65 33.25
C PHE A 127 -13.33 -9.13 33.21
N ILE A 128 -14.04 -9.33 32.09
CA ILE A 128 -15.45 -8.94 31.96
C ILE A 128 -16.30 -9.67 32.99
N ALA A 129 -16.16 -10.99 33.12
CA ALA A 129 -16.90 -11.78 34.10
C ALA A 129 -16.66 -11.26 35.53
N ALA A 130 -15.40 -11.07 35.93
CA ALA A 130 -15.04 -10.52 37.24
C ALA A 130 -15.64 -9.12 37.47
N GLY A 131 -15.62 -8.24 36.46
CA GLY A 131 -16.20 -6.90 36.55
C GLY A 131 -17.73 -6.88 36.57
N THR A 132 -18.41 -7.86 35.96
CA THR A 132 -19.88 -7.94 35.97
C THR A 132 -20.45 -8.46 37.29
N HIS A 133 -19.68 -9.21 38.08
CA HIS A 133 -20.14 -9.78 39.35
C HIS A 133 -20.08 -8.80 40.55
N THR A 134 -19.47 -7.62 40.40
CA THR A 134 -19.30 -6.62 41.48
C THR A 134 -20.25 -5.43 41.38
N ARG A 135 -21.30 -5.50 40.56
CA ARG A 135 -22.16 -4.34 40.24
C ARG A 135 -23.15 -3.90 41.34
N PHE A 136 -23.17 -4.55 42.51
CA PHE A 136 -24.08 -4.15 43.57
C PHE A 136 -23.36 -3.30 44.60
N VAL A 137 -23.91 -2.12 44.86
CA VAL A 137 -23.39 -1.19 45.86
C VAL A 137 -24.35 -1.24 47.03
N ASP A 138 -23.86 -1.57 48.22
CA ASP A 138 -24.64 -1.52 49.45
C ASP A 138 -25.04 -0.06 49.77
N MET A 139 -26.03 0.17 50.64
CA MET A 139 -26.49 1.51 51.06
C MET A 139 -25.36 2.39 51.62
N ASN A 140 -24.24 1.79 52.04
CA ASN A 140 -23.03 2.47 52.51
C ASN A 140 -22.02 2.82 51.41
N GLY A 141 -22.35 2.62 50.13
CA GLY A 141 -21.46 2.93 49.00
C GLY A 141 -20.36 1.89 48.73
N VAL A 142 -20.43 0.71 49.37
CA VAL A 142 -19.42 -0.35 49.25
C VAL A 142 -19.85 -1.41 48.23
N MET A 143 -18.92 -1.83 47.36
CA MET A 143 -19.14 -2.88 46.35
C MET A 143 -19.33 -4.25 47.02
N VAL A 144 -20.47 -4.90 46.77
CA VAL A 144 -20.89 -6.16 47.38
C VAL A 144 -21.42 -7.14 46.33
N THR A 145 -21.49 -8.42 46.68
CA THR A 145 -22.09 -9.45 45.80
C THR A 145 -23.62 -9.36 45.79
N VAL A 146 -24.27 -9.93 44.77
CA VAL A 146 -25.75 -9.94 44.62
C VAL A 146 -26.45 -10.41 45.90
N LYS A 147 -25.96 -11.50 46.51
CA LYS A 147 -26.54 -12.09 47.72
C LYS A 147 -26.45 -11.16 48.92
N GLN A 148 -25.34 -10.44 49.05
CA GLN A 148 -25.11 -9.47 50.12
C GLN A 148 -25.96 -8.21 49.93
N TYR A 149 -26.11 -7.73 48.68
CA TYR A 149 -26.98 -6.61 48.35
C TYR A 149 -28.45 -6.88 48.65
N ILE A 150 -28.97 -8.05 48.23
CA ILE A 150 -30.35 -8.45 48.52
C ILE A 150 -30.60 -8.50 50.04
N LYS A 151 -29.67 -9.12 50.79
CA LYS A 151 -29.76 -9.21 52.24
C LYS A 151 -29.72 -7.85 52.94
N SER A 152 -28.90 -6.91 52.45
CA SER A 152 -28.86 -5.55 52.98
C SER A 152 -30.15 -4.79 52.71
N ASN A 153 -30.68 -4.89 51.49
CA ASN A 153 -31.93 -4.24 51.10
C ASN A 153 -33.14 -4.79 51.87
N GLU A 154 -33.12 -6.07 52.25
CA GLU A 154 -34.13 -6.69 53.12
C GLU A 154 -34.01 -6.28 54.59
N ALA A 155 -32.81 -5.92 55.06
CA ALA A 155 -32.53 -5.51 56.43
C ALA A 155 -32.72 -4.00 56.69
N ALA A 156 -32.91 -3.20 55.63
CA ALA A 156 -33.15 -1.77 55.74
C ALA A 156 -34.57 -1.49 56.32
N PRO A 157 -34.69 -0.67 57.38
CA PRO A 157 -36.01 -0.29 57.90
C PRO A 157 -36.76 0.57 56.87
N LYS A 158 -38.06 0.28 56.68
CA LYS A 158 -38.97 1.04 55.81
C LYS A 158 -39.27 2.44 56.35
#